data_AF-A0A924A420-F1
#
_entry.id   AF-A0A924A420-F1
#
_cell.length_a   1.000
_cell.length_b   1.000
_cell.length_c   1.000
_cell.angle_alpha   90.00
_cell.angle_beta   90.00
_cell.angle_gamma   90.00
#
_symmetry.space_group_name_H-M   'P 1'
#
loop_
_entity.id
_entity.type
_entity.pdbx_description
1 polymer ?
#
loop_
_entity_poly.entity_id
_entity_poly.type
_entity_poly.pdbx_seq_one_letter_code
_entity_poly.pdbx_strand_id
1 'polypeptide(L)' 'MKEGIDFYFNEDGFMVMTEVYHLKRGTCCKNICKHCPWDYGREKRKRKNEK' A
#
# COMPACT_ATOMS: atom_id res chain seq x y z
N MET A 1 16.19 -5.99 0.61
CA MET A 1 15.05 -5.41 1.35
C MET A 1 15.60 -4.93 2.69
N LYS A 2 15.23 -3.74 3.14
CA LYS A 2 15.72 -3.12 4.38
C LYS A 2 14.54 -2.86 5.32
N GLU A 3 14.65 -3.41 6.52
CA GLU A 3 13.67 -3.22 7.61
C GLU A 3 13.51 -1.74 7.95
N GLY A 4 12.27 -1.28 8.10
CA GLY A 4 11.91 0.11 8.34
C GLY A 4 11.76 0.98 7.07
N ILE A 5 12.22 0.51 5.91
CA ILE A 5 12.08 1.23 4.63
C ILE A 5 11.17 0.46 3.67
N ASP A 6 11.44 -0.83 3.48
CA ASP A 6 10.68 -1.70 2.56
C ASP A 6 9.46 -2.34 3.25
N PHE A 7 9.60 -2.67 4.53
CA PHE A 7 8.52 -3.22 5.34
C PHE A 7 8.77 -2.89 6.81
N TYR A 8 7.71 -2.90 7.60
CA TYR A 8 7.76 -2.75 9.06
C TYR A 8 6.82 -3.79 9.70
N PHE A 9 7.08 -4.13 10.95
CA PHE A 9 6.19 -4.98 11.72
C PHE A 9 5.25 -4.10 12.56
N ASN A 10 3.95 -4.37 12.48
CA ASN A 10 2.98 -3.75 13.37
C ASN A 10 3.06 -4.36 14.76
N GLU A 11 2.43 -3.71 15.74
CA GLU A 11 2.31 -4.18 17.12
C GLU A 11 1.67 -5.57 17.22
N ASP A 12 0.82 -5.91 16.25
CA ASP A 12 0.22 -7.25 16.08
C ASP A 12 1.20 -8.31 15.51
N GLY A 13 2.45 -7.96 15.21
CA GLY A 13 3.45 -8.85 14.61
C GLY A 13 3.28 -9.11 13.11
N PHE A 14 2.36 -8.40 12.44
CA PHE A 14 2.18 -8.53 10.99
C PHE A 14 3.21 -7.72 10.21
N MET A 15 3.77 -8.32 9.15
CA MET A 15 4.66 -7.65 8.20
C MET A 15 3.86 -6.77 7.24
N VAL A 16 4.00 -5.45 7.39
CA VAL A 16 3.39 -4.47 6.50
C VAL A 16 4.41 -3.95 5.51
N MET A 17 4.19 -4.25 4.23
CA MET A 17 5.02 -3.76 3.12
C MET A 17 4.67 -2.30 2.80
N THR A 18 5.71 -1.50 2.57
CA THR A 18 5.58 -0.08 2.20
C THR A 18 5.51 0.09 0.69
N GLU A 19 5.15 1.30 0.25
CA GLU A 19 5.20 1.68 -1.16
C GLU A 19 6.60 1.55 -1.77
N VAL A 20 7.66 1.74 -0.98
CA VAL A 20 9.06 1.66 -1.44
C VAL A 20 9.40 0.24 -1.88
N TYR A 21 8.92 -0.77 -1.15
CA TYR A 21 9.08 -2.16 -1.55
C TYR A 21 8.39 -2.44 -2.88
N HIS A 22 7.17 -1.93 -3.05
CA HIS A 22 6.43 -2.06 -4.29
C HIS A 22 7.13 -1.36 -5.47
N LEU A 23 7.70 -0.16 -5.24
CA LEU A 23 8.50 0.56 -6.24
C LEU A 23 9.78 -0.17 -6.62
N LYS A 24 10.55 -0.69 -5.64
CA LYS A 24 11.75 -1.49 -5.89
C LYS A 24 11.46 -2.78 -6.64
N ARG A 25 10.31 -3.41 -6.36
CA ARG A 25 9.83 -4.58 -7.11
C ARG A 25 9.47 -4.22 -8.56
N GLY A 26 9.08 -2.98 -8.82
CA GLY A 26 8.76 -2.47 -10.16
C GLY A 26 7.51 -3.10 -10.79
N THR A 27 6.71 -3.85 -10.04
CA THR A 27 5.50 -4.52 -10.55
C THR A 27 4.40 -4.55 -9.50
N CYS A 28 3.20 -4.14 -9.91
CA CYS A 28 2.01 -4.19 -9.08
C CYS A 28 1.51 -5.63 -8.92
N CYS A 29 1.36 -6.09 -7.67
CA CYS A 29 0.82 -7.41 -7.35
C CYS A 29 -0.71 -7.52 -7.48
N LYS A 30 -1.41 -6.39 -7.75
CA LYS A 30 -2.87 -6.31 -7.89
C LYS A 30 -3.67 -6.80 -6.66
N ASN A 31 -3.05 -6.85 -5.49
CA ASN A 31 -3.66 -7.36 -4.24
C ASN A 31 -4.29 -6.25 -3.38
N ILE A 32 -4.67 -5.10 -3.96
CA ILE A 32 -5.35 -3.98 -3.28
C ILE A 32 -4.63 -3.63 -1.94
N CYS A 33 -3.32 -3.36 -2.00
CA CYS A 33 -2.55 -3.02 -0.81
C CYS A 33 -2.81 -1.58 -0.36
N LYS A 34 -2.76 -1.34 0.96
CA LYS A 34 -3.01 -0.01 1.55
C LYS A 34 -1.98 1.04 1.14
N HIS A 35 -0.72 0.63 0.95
CA HIS A 35 0.39 1.48 0.52
C HIS A 35 0.76 1.24 -0.95
N CYS A 36 -0.25 1.05 -1.82
CA CYS A 36 0.01 0.85 -3.24
C CYS A 36 0.52 2.15 -3.88
N PRO A 37 1.73 2.19 -4.45
CA PRO A 37 2.21 3.39 -5.15
C PRO A 37 1.41 3.67 -6.43
N TRP A 38 0.73 2.65 -6.98
CA TRP A 38 -0.13 2.78 -8.16
C TRP A 38 -1.61 3.04 -7.83
N ASP A 39 -1.94 3.28 -6.56
CA ASP A 39 -3.32 3.50 -6.10
C ASP A 39 -4.28 2.37 -6.53
N TYR A 40 -3.75 1.15 -6.70
CA TYR A 40 -4.49 0.03 -7.25
C TYR A 40 -5.57 -0.43 -6.26
N GLY A 41 -6.83 -0.32 -6.67
CA GLY A 41 -7.98 -0.69 -5.83
C GLY A 41 -8.36 0.36 -4.79
N ARG A 42 -7.78 1.58 -4.84
CA ARG A 42 -8.41 2.73 -4.18
C ARG A 42 -9.66 3.08 -4.99
N GLU A 43 -10.80 2.57 -4.55
CA GLU A 43 -12.08 3.08 -5.03
C GLU A 43 -12.13 4.56 -4.64
N LYS A 44 -11.98 5.46 -5.63
CA LYS A 44 -12.19 6.88 -5.42
C LYS A 44 -13.62 7.01 -4.91
N ARG A 45 -13.80 7.06 -3.59
CA ARG A 45 -15.09 7.39 -2.99
C ARG A 45 -15.48 8.71 -3.62
N LYS A 46 -16.42 8.67 -4.57
CA LYS A 46 -17.01 9.86 -5.14
C LYS A 46 -17.54 10.61 -3.94
N ARG A 47 -16.87 11.72 -3.61
CA ARG A 47 -17.24 12.66 -2.56
C ARG A 47 -18.73 12.92 -2.77
N LYS A 48 -19.60 12.35 -1.93
CA LYS A 48 -21.02 12.67 -1.92
C LYS A 48 -21.08 14.14 -1.53
N ASN A 49 -21.12 15.02 -2.53
CA ASN A 49 -21.62 16.35 -2.33
C ASN A 49 -23.14 16.18 -2.32
N GLU A 50 -23.68 16.02 -1.12
CA GLU A 50 -25.10 15.87 -0.86
C GLU A 50 -25.74 17.26 -0.99
N LYS A 51 -26.73 17.35 -1.89
CA LYS A 51 -27.78 18.37 -2.08
C LYS A 51 -27.43 19.86 -1.98
#